data_AF-A0A7W0IV16-F1
#
_entry.id   AF-A0A7W0IV16-F1
#
_cell.length_a   1.000
_cell.length_b   1.000
_cell.length_c   1.000
_cell.angle_alpha   90.00
_cell.angle_beta   90.00
_cell.angle_gamma   90.00
#
_symmetry.space_group_name_H-M   'P 1'
#
loop_
_entity.id
_entity.type
_entity.pdbx_description
1 polymer ?
#
loop_
_entity_poly.entity_id
_entity_poly.type
_entity_poly.pdbx_seq_one_letter_code
_entity_poly.pdbx_strand_id
1 'polypeptide(L)'
;MEGNCMLFTVLLYTSLFVFFLGLIYKVFTWFSRKIGTASQNFTTSERITAAAKGILEVIFSPKILILVKVFILDIVLQRRILKEDFLRWLMHMLIFTGFMMLFLMHALDSFITESLFKEYYSTVNPFLFLRDFFGIMVLAGLMIAVYRRFILKVPRLKSNSMDLYAIIILAVIMISGVLLKGAKITSYTEFQNMVENYSGLDDEGEILALEKLWVKDFGLVSPNVKEPIDPAIISLSKELHNMNCAECHSSPKWAFTGYPVSRMLSPVALSLDRSGVTILLWYIHFLACFIGLAYLPFSKMFHFIASPVSLLANAVMDKDKSYPANIATRQAMELDACTHCGTCSLRCSVAVAFDKIGNSNILPSEKLVFLKTYASGKDLKENEIKAIQEGIYLCTNCDRCTVVCPVGINLRELWLNVREELIQKGSPIPLVLSPFSFYRGLNRQELNSNNYSNPMSLTRNAIADKCELMKNPDEVISLTPINKKFMEKVDLSSQATTYSYCFSCQNCSTVCPVVGNYENPQEALGLLPHQIMRSVGLGLKDLAFGSKMLWDCVTCYQCQEHCPQGVKVTDVLYELKNLALKEINAE
;
A
#
# COMPACT_ATOMS: atom_id res chain seq x y z
N MET A 1 -29.23 -8.00 33.77
CA MET A 1 -27.82 -8.28 33.38
C MET A 1 -27.68 -9.38 32.33
N GLU A 2 -28.51 -10.43 32.33
CA GLU A 2 -28.42 -11.55 31.36
C GLU A 2 -28.53 -11.14 29.87
N GLY A 3 -29.43 -10.22 29.52
CA GLY A 3 -29.58 -9.75 28.14
C GLY A 3 -28.35 -9.02 27.58
N ASN A 4 -27.61 -8.29 28.42
CA ASN A 4 -26.39 -7.57 28.00
C ASN A 4 -25.20 -8.53 27.82
N CYS A 5 -25.13 -9.58 28.64
CA CYS A 5 -24.13 -10.64 28.51
C CYS A 5 -24.34 -11.46 27.22
N MET A 6 -25.59 -11.79 26.89
CA MET A 6 -25.94 -12.46 25.65
C MET A 6 -25.59 -11.61 24.42
N LEU A 7 -25.94 -10.33 24.42
CA LEU A 7 -25.63 -9.41 23.31
C LEU A 7 -24.12 -9.26 23.09
N PHE A 8 -23.35 -9.05 24.16
CA PHE A 8 -21.88 -8.95 24.08
C PHE A 8 -21.28 -10.20 23.45
N THR A 9 -21.69 -11.38 23.93
CA THR A 9 -21.19 -12.68 23.48
C THR A 9 -21.52 -12.92 22.01
N VAL A 10 -22.76 -12.65 21.59
CA VAL A 10 -23.19 -12.77 20.19
C VAL A 10 -22.38 -11.84 19.28
N LEU A 11 -22.20 -10.58 19.67
CA LEU A 11 -21.42 -9.61 18.88
C LEU A 11 -19.94 -9.98 18.80
N LEU A 12 -19.35 -10.47 19.91
CA LEU A 12 -17.96 -10.95 19.94
C LEU A 12 -17.78 -12.10 18.95
N TYR A 13 -18.58 -13.16 19.06
CA TYR A 13 -18.46 -14.32 18.16
C TYR A 13 -18.77 -13.96 16.71
N THR A 14 -19.73 -13.07 16.46
CA THR A 14 -19.99 -12.55 15.11
C THR A 14 -18.77 -11.83 14.55
N SER A 15 -18.13 -10.97 15.35
CA SER A 15 -16.93 -10.24 14.93
C SER A 15 -15.75 -11.18 14.66
N LEU A 16 -15.55 -12.20 15.49
CA LEU A 16 -14.53 -13.24 15.30
C LEU A 16 -14.81 -14.07 14.06
N PHE A 17 -16.06 -14.47 13.83
CA PHE A 17 -16.45 -15.21 12.63
C PHE A 17 -16.14 -14.43 11.36
N VAL A 18 -16.53 -13.15 11.30
CA VAL A 18 -16.22 -12.26 10.17
C VAL A 18 -14.71 -12.08 10.00
N PHE A 19 -13.97 -11.90 11.10
CA PHE A 19 -12.52 -11.79 11.09
C PHE A 19 -11.85 -13.04 10.50
N PHE A 20 -12.18 -14.24 11.00
CA PHE A 20 -11.57 -15.48 10.53
C PHE A 20 -11.98 -15.82 9.09
N LEU A 21 -13.23 -15.60 8.71
CA LEU A 21 -13.68 -15.77 7.33
C LEU A 21 -12.92 -14.83 6.39
N GLY A 22 -12.76 -13.57 6.79
CA GLY A 22 -11.96 -12.58 6.06
C GLY A 22 -10.48 -12.97 5.96
N LEU A 23 -9.89 -13.47 7.04
CA LEU A 23 -8.51 -13.96 7.06
C LEU A 23 -8.32 -15.14 6.10
N ILE A 24 -9.21 -16.14 6.15
CA ILE A 24 -9.19 -17.30 5.25
C ILE A 24 -9.32 -16.84 3.81
N TYR A 25 -10.27 -15.95 3.52
CA TYR A 25 -10.45 -15.39 2.18
C TYR A 25 -9.18 -14.68 1.69
N LYS A 26 -8.58 -13.83 2.52
CA LYS A 26 -7.34 -13.11 2.19
C LYS A 26 -6.17 -14.05 1.91
N VAL A 27 -5.92 -15.00 2.81
CA VAL A 27 -4.84 -15.98 2.63
C VAL A 27 -5.09 -16.83 1.39
N PHE A 28 -6.33 -17.29 1.15
CA PHE A 28 -6.70 -18.02 -0.06
C PHE A 28 -6.42 -17.20 -1.33
N THR A 29 -6.68 -15.89 -1.32
CA THR A 29 -6.40 -15.03 -2.47
C THR A 29 -4.91 -14.90 -2.80
N TRP A 30 -4.01 -15.10 -1.84
CA TRP A 30 -2.57 -15.13 -2.11
C TRP A 30 -2.16 -16.33 -2.96
N PHE A 31 -2.91 -17.44 -2.89
CA PHE A 31 -2.64 -18.65 -3.68
C PHE A 31 -3.48 -18.74 -4.96
N SER A 32 -4.62 -18.06 -5.05
CA SER A 32 -5.52 -18.15 -6.20
C SER A 32 -5.40 -17.00 -7.19
N ARG A 33 -5.04 -15.78 -6.75
CA ARG A 33 -4.94 -14.63 -7.66
C ARG A 33 -3.76 -14.77 -8.61
N LYS A 34 -4.01 -14.49 -9.88
CA LYS A 34 -3.02 -14.46 -10.97
C LYS A 34 -2.64 -13.01 -11.26
N ILE A 35 -1.34 -12.72 -11.21
CA ILE A 35 -0.74 -11.42 -11.47
C ILE A 35 0.47 -11.64 -12.36
N GLY A 36 0.50 -10.97 -13.50
CA GLY A 36 1.56 -11.13 -14.48
C GLY A 36 1.51 -12.50 -15.17
N THR A 37 2.31 -12.63 -16.22
CA THR A 37 2.38 -13.83 -17.07
C THR A 37 2.89 -15.06 -16.32
N ALA A 38 3.86 -14.89 -15.41
CA ALA A 38 4.47 -16.00 -14.66
C ALA A 38 3.48 -16.78 -13.78
N SER A 39 2.45 -16.11 -13.25
CA SER A 39 1.45 -16.74 -12.38
C SER A 39 0.40 -17.57 -13.12
N GLN A 40 0.26 -17.37 -14.44
CA GLN A 40 -0.79 -18.04 -15.23
C GLN A 40 -0.58 -19.55 -15.32
N ASN A 41 0.67 -19.99 -15.21
CA ASN A 41 1.13 -21.36 -15.39
C ASN A 41 0.91 -22.27 -14.16
N PHE A 42 0.50 -21.72 -13.02
CA PHE A 42 0.37 -22.48 -11.78
C PHE A 42 -1.07 -22.48 -11.26
N THR A 43 -1.51 -23.64 -10.79
CA THR A 43 -2.76 -23.84 -10.07
C THR A 43 -2.63 -23.44 -8.61
N THR A 44 -3.78 -23.20 -7.95
CA THR A 44 -3.82 -22.89 -6.51
C THR A 44 -3.18 -24.01 -5.67
N SER A 45 -3.43 -25.28 -6.03
CA SER A 45 -2.91 -26.44 -5.30
C SER A 45 -1.38 -26.55 -5.39
N GLU A 46 -0.81 -26.30 -6.57
CA GLU A 46 0.65 -26.28 -6.76
C GLU A 46 1.30 -25.18 -5.93
N ARG A 47 0.68 -23.99 -5.87
CA ARG A 47 1.18 -22.87 -5.06
C ARG A 47 1.13 -23.17 -3.56
N ILE A 48 0.08 -23.81 -3.07
CA ILE A 48 -0.03 -24.23 -1.66
C ILE A 48 1.04 -25.27 -1.34
N THR A 49 1.19 -26.29 -2.18
CA THR A 49 2.16 -27.37 -1.98
C THR A 49 3.60 -26.84 -2.00
N ALA A 50 3.91 -25.96 -2.96
CA ALA A 50 5.21 -25.31 -3.04
C ALA A 50 5.52 -24.43 -1.83
N ALA A 51 4.52 -23.73 -1.30
CA ALA A 51 4.68 -22.90 -0.11
C ALA A 51 4.92 -23.75 1.14
N ALA A 52 4.14 -24.83 1.33
CA ALA A 52 4.33 -25.75 2.45
C ALA A 52 5.74 -26.37 2.44
N LYS A 53 6.20 -26.83 1.27
CA LYS A 53 7.56 -27.36 1.11
C LYS A 53 8.63 -26.31 1.40
N GLY A 54 8.48 -25.11 0.85
CA GLY A 54 9.43 -24.01 1.08
C GLY A 54 9.49 -23.57 2.55
N ILE A 55 8.37 -23.56 3.26
CA ILE A 55 8.33 -23.25 4.71
C ILE A 55 9.08 -24.31 5.51
N LEU A 56 8.85 -25.60 5.25
CA LEU A 56 9.58 -26.69 5.92
C LEU A 56 11.09 -26.58 5.67
N GLU A 57 11.50 -26.38 4.42
CA GLU A 57 12.92 -26.24 4.05
C GLU A 57 13.58 -25.07 4.79
N VAL A 58 12.87 -23.96 4.98
CA VAL A 58 13.42 -22.80 5.69
C VAL A 58 13.54 -23.07 7.20
N ILE A 59 12.52 -23.67 7.82
CA ILE A 59 12.50 -23.96 9.27
C ILE A 59 13.67 -24.90 9.64
N PHE A 60 13.96 -25.90 8.82
CA PHE A 60 15.01 -26.88 9.07
C PHE A 60 16.37 -26.50 8.44
N SER A 61 16.59 -25.22 8.12
CA SER A 61 17.86 -24.73 7.54
C SER A 61 18.43 -23.54 8.31
N PRO A 62 19.72 -23.17 8.10
CA PRO A 62 20.31 -21.96 8.68
C PRO A 62 19.58 -20.65 8.31
N LYS A 63 18.69 -20.67 7.31
CA LYS A 63 17.85 -19.52 6.94
C LYS A 63 16.92 -19.07 8.07
N ILE A 64 16.61 -19.94 9.04
CA ILE A 64 15.82 -19.57 10.22
C ILE A 64 16.45 -18.40 11.00
N LEU A 65 17.79 -18.31 11.06
CA LEU A 65 18.51 -17.21 11.72
C LEU A 65 18.28 -15.87 10.99
N ILE A 66 18.14 -15.92 9.66
CA ILE A 66 17.79 -14.74 8.86
C ILE A 66 16.37 -14.29 9.19
N LEU A 67 15.43 -15.23 9.33
CA LEU A 67 14.05 -14.92 9.72
C LEU A 67 13.98 -14.29 11.10
N VAL A 68 14.69 -14.83 12.10
CA VAL A 68 14.74 -14.25 13.46
C VAL A 68 15.31 -12.82 13.42
N LYS A 69 16.40 -12.61 12.67
CA LYS A 69 17.00 -11.28 12.50
C LYS A 69 16.03 -10.29 11.86
N VAL A 70 15.30 -10.70 10.81
CA VAL A 70 14.31 -9.85 10.13
C VAL A 70 13.10 -9.59 11.03
N PHE A 71 12.67 -10.59 11.80
CA PHE A 71 11.61 -10.42 12.78
C PHE A 71 11.95 -9.36 13.82
N ILE A 72 13.12 -9.45 14.45
CA ILE A 72 13.52 -8.48 15.47
C ILE A 72 13.76 -7.10 14.85
N LEU A 73 14.56 -7.01 13.78
CA LEU A 73 14.99 -5.70 13.27
C LEU A 73 13.94 -5.01 12.40
N ASP A 74 13.24 -5.74 11.54
CA ASP A 74 12.36 -5.15 10.53
C ASP A 74 10.88 -5.24 10.90
N ILE A 75 10.45 -6.20 11.74
CA ILE A 75 9.05 -6.30 12.23
C ILE A 75 8.88 -5.61 13.58
N VAL A 76 9.69 -5.96 14.59
CA VAL A 76 9.55 -5.40 15.95
C VAL A 76 10.12 -4.00 16.04
N LEU A 77 11.39 -3.81 15.65
CA LEU A 77 12.06 -2.49 15.71
C LEU A 77 11.78 -1.61 14.49
N GLN A 78 11.12 -2.14 13.46
CA GLN A 78 10.69 -1.41 12.26
C GLN A 78 11.81 -0.59 11.61
N ARG A 79 13.04 -1.13 11.59
CA ARG A 79 14.27 -0.47 11.11
C ARG A 79 14.16 0.12 9.71
N ARG A 80 13.39 -0.50 8.82
CA ARG A 80 13.17 0.01 7.44
C ARG A 80 12.42 1.33 7.43
N ILE A 81 11.48 1.54 8.35
CA ILE A 81 10.78 2.81 8.51
C ILE A 81 11.75 3.87 9.06
N LEU A 82 12.56 3.50 10.07
CA LEU A 82 13.57 4.38 10.68
C LEU A 82 14.56 4.93 9.64
N LYS A 83 15.01 4.09 8.71
CA LYS A 83 15.92 4.48 7.63
C LYS A 83 15.35 5.54 6.68
N GLU A 84 14.02 5.58 6.52
CA GLU A 84 13.37 6.49 5.58
C GLU A 84 12.91 7.80 6.24
N ASP A 85 12.35 7.73 7.45
CA ASP A 85 11.84 8.91 8.16
C ASP A 85 11.68 8.63 9.66
N PHE A 86 12.47 9.31 10.50
CA PHE A 86 12.43 9.13 11.96
C PHE A 86 11.07 9.47 12.56
N LEU A 87 10.43 10.56 12.10
CA LEU A 87 9.13 10.97 12.65
C LEU A 87 8.03 9.94 12.37
N ARG A 88 8.04 9.34 11.16
CA ARG A 88 7.17 8.21 10.82
C ARG A 88 7.47 6.99 11.67
N TRP A 89 8.74 6.69 11.91
CA TRP A 89 9.13 5.56 12.76
C TRP A 89 8.64 5.76 14.20
N LEU A 90 8.87 6.93 14.79
CA LEU A 90 8.40 7.27 16.13
C LEU A 90 6.87 7.14 16.23
N MET A 91 6.14 7.72 15.28
CA MET A 91 4.69 7.56 15.16
C MET A 91 4.27 6.10 15.15
N HIS A 92 4.92 5.28 14.33
CA HIS A 92 4.59 3.86 14.18
C HIS A 92 4.94 3.04 15.42
N MET A 93 6.08 3.30 16.08
CA MET A 93 6.47 2.65 17.33
C MET A 93 5.50 2.99 18.46
N LEU A 94 5.08 4.25 18.58
CA LEU A 94 4.09 4.68 19.57
C LEU A 94 2.75 3.96 19.39
N ILE A 95 2.24 3.90 18.15
CA ILE A 95 0.99 3.20 17.84
C ILE A 95 1.15 1.69 18.03
N PHE A 96 2.17 1.08 17.44
CA PHE A 96 2.38 -0.37 17.44
C PHE A 96 2.64 -0.89 18.85
N THR A 97 3.61 -0.34 19.57
CA THR A 97 3.94 -0.79 20.93
C THR A 97 2.78 -0.52 21.88
N GLY A 98 2.19 0.68 21.83
CA GLY A 98 1.05 1.01 22.70
C GLY A 98 -0.15 0.09 22.45
N PHE A 99 -0.57 -0.06 21.19
CA PHE A 99 -1.70 -0.91 20.84
C PHE A 99 -1.43 -2.38 21.14
N MET A 100 -0.21 -2.88 20.87
CA MET A 100 0.10 -4.29 21.12
C MET A 100 0.15 -4.64 22.58
N MET A 101 0.73 -3.78 23.40
CA MET A 101 0.72 -4.01 24.84
C MET A 101 -0.69 -3.91 25.40
N LEU A 102 -1.53 -2.99 24.93
CA LEU A 102 -2.96 -2.95 25.32
C LEU A 102 -3.73 -4.19 24.86
N PHE A 103 -3.50 -4.65 23.62
CA PHE A 103 -4.18 -5.83 23.10
C PHE A 103 -3.83 -7.09 23.92
N LEU A 104 -2.54 -7.32 24.19
CA LEU A 104 -2.07 -8.48 24.95
C LEU A 104 -2.44 -8.39 26.43
N MET A 105 -2.25 -7.22 27.04
CA MET A 105 -2.41 -7.03 28.48
C MET A 105 -3.87 -6.82 28.89
N HIS A 106 -4.68 -6.16 28.06
CA HIS A 106 -6.04 -5.74 28.41
C HIS A 106 -7.12 -6.44 27.59
N ALA A 107 -6.97 -6.57 26.27
CA ALA A 107 -8.02 -7.21 25.46
C ALA A 107 -8.00 -8.74 25.54
N LEU A 108 -6.82 -9.33 25.77
CA LEU A 108 -6.60 -10.77 25.93
C LEU A 108 -6.14 -11.12 27.35
N ASP A 109 -6.57 -10.34 28.35
CA ASP A 109 -6.16 -10.52 29.74
C ASP A 109 -6.40 -11.94 30.27
N SER A 110 -7.60 -12.49 30.06
CA SER A 110 -7.99 -13.84 30.46
C SER A 110 -7.20 -14.97 29.78
N PHE A 111 -6.62 -14.72 28.60
CA PHE A 111 -5.86 -15.73 27.85
C PHE A 111 -4.35 -15.62 28.05
N ILE A 112 -3.84 -14.40 28.27
CA ILE A 112 -2.41 -14.11 28.28
C ILE A 112 -1.96 -13.62 29.64
N THR A 113 -2.59 -12.56 30.17
CA THR A 113 -2.05 -11.84 31.32
C THR A 113 -2.28 -12.58 32.62
N GLU A 114 -3.49 -13.10 32.83
CA GLU A 114 -3.82 -13.94 33.99
C GLU A 114 -3.00 -15.24 34.00
N SER A 115 -2.69 -15.79 32.82
CA SER A 115 -1.85 -16.99 32.71
C SER A 115 -0.39 -16.73 33.06
N LEU A 116 0.12 -15.52 32.79
CA LEU A 116 1.51 -15.14 33.07
C LEU A 116 1.71 -14.57 34.48
N PHE A 117 0.70 -13.89 35.02
CA PHE A 117 0.78 -13.18 36.30
C PHE A 117 -0.40 -13.57 37.20
N LYS A 118 -0.10 -14.34 38.25
CA LYS A 118 -1.12 -14.87 39.18
C LYS A 118 -1.84 -13.80 39.99
N GLU A 119 -1.22 -12.64 40.22
CA GLU A 119 -1.74 -11.50 40.99
C GLU A 119 -2.21 -10.36 40.07
N TYR A 120 -2.67 -10.69 38.86
CA TYR A 120 -3.11 -9.68 37.90
C TYR A 120 -4.50 -9.13 38.25
N TYR A 121 -4.54 -7.83 38.51
CA TYR A 121 -5.77 -7.04 38.47
C TYR A 121 -5.58 -5.79 37.63
N SER A 122 -6.57 -5.51 36.79
CA SER A 122 -6.52 -4.42 35.82
C SER A 122 -6.49 -3.02 36.47
N THR A 123 -6.81 -2.95 37.77
CA THR A 123 -6.92 -1.78 38.66
C THR A 123 -5.80 -1.69 39.70
N VAL A 124 -4.82 -2.59 39.66
CA VAL A 124 -3.67 -2.63 40.55
C VAL A 124 -2.40 -2.24 39.81
N ASN A 125 -1.44 -1.63 40.50
CA ASN A 125 -0.13 -1.33 39.92
C ASN A 125 0.76 -2.57 39.82
N PRO A 126 1.57 -2.70 38.74
CA PRO A 126 1.85 -1.69 37.72
C PRO A 126 0.83 -1.64 36.56
N PHE A 127 -0.12 -2.56 36.48
CA PHE A 127 -1.03 -2.71 35.32
C PHE A 127 -1.94 -1.50 35.10
N LEU A 128 -2.44 -0.88 36.18
CA LEU A 128 -3.24 0.34 36.11
C LEU A 128 -2.47 1.47 35.40
N PHE A 129 -1.22 1.70 35.80
CA PHE A 129 -0.33 2.68 35.20
C PHE A 129 0.03 2.30 33.75
N LEU A 130 0.42 1.05 33.50
CA LEU A 130 0.84 0.59 32.19
C LEU A 130 -0.27 0.72 31.15
N ARG A 131 -1.53 0.45 31.52
CA ARG A 131 -2.69 0.64 30.62
C ARG A 131 -2.85 2.10 30.20
N ASP A 132 -2.69 3.04 31.12
CA ASP A 132 -2.74 4.49 30.80
C ASP A 132 -1.53 4.91 29.96
N PHE A 133 -0.34 4.40 30.30
CA PHE A 133 0.90 4.66 29.58
C PHE A 133 0.83 4.21 28.12
N PHE A 134 0.38 2.99 27.86
CA PHE A 134 0.22 2.51 26.49
C PHE A 134 -0.92 3.21 25.76
N GLY A 135 -1.99 3.61 26.47
CA GLY A 135 -3.06 4.45 25.91
C GLY A 135 -2.56 5.80 25.41
N ILE A 136 -1.76 6.51 26.21
CA ILE A 136 -1.20 7.81 25.81
C ILE A 136 -0.17 7.66 24.68
N MET A 137 0.60 6.56 24.65
CA MET A 137 1.48 6.27 23.52
C MET A 137 0.70 6.19 22.21
N VAL A 138 -0.42 5.44 22.17
CA VAL A 138 -1.25 5.36 20.96
C VAL A 138 -1.82 6.72 20.58
N LEU A 139 -2.35 7.49 21.54
CA LEU A 139 -2.87 8.84 21.29
C LEU A 139 -1.80 9.79 20.75
N ALA A 140 -0.58 9.76 21.30
CA ALA A 140 0.55 10.54 20.81
C ALA A 140 0.93 10.15 19.38
N GLY A 141 0.98 8.85 19.08
CA GLY A 141 1.19 8.34 17.73
C GLY A 141 0.10 8.78 16.74
N LEU A 142 -1.18 8.76 17.14
CA LEU A 142 -2.29 9.25 16.34
C LEU A 142 -2.20 10.75 16.06
N MET A 143 -1.81 11.56 17.06
CA MET A 143 -1.60 12.99 16.88
C MET A 143 -0.51 13.27 15.83
N ILE A 144 0.61 12.53 15.89
CA ILE A 144 1.67 12.63 14.87
C ILE A 144 1.16 12.19 13.49
N ALA A 145 0.33 11.13 13.43
CA ALA A 145 -0.26 10.66 12.17
C ALA A 145 -1.17 11.72 11.52
N VAL A 146 -2.02 12.37 12.31
CA VAL A 146 -2.88 13.49 11.88
C VAL A 146 -2.04 14.68 11.43
N TYR A 147 -1.04 15.08 12.23
CA TYR A 147 -0.13 16.19 11.91
C TYR A 147 0.60 15.96 10.57
N ARG A 148 1.20 14.78 10.37
CA ARG A 148 1.93 14.45 9.14
C ARG A 148 1.02 14.43 7.91
N ARG A 149 -0.25 14.02 8.08
CA ARG A 149 -1.19 13.84 6.97
C ARG A 149 -1.87 15.15 6.56
N PHE A 150 -2.34 15.94 7.52
CA PHE A 150 -3.19 17.10 7.23
C PHE A 150 -2.45 18.44 7.33
N ILE A 151 -1.39 18.52 8.16
CA ILE A 151 -0.65 19.77 8.40
C ILE A 151 0.65 19.80 7.58
N LEU A 152 1.52 18.80 7.74
CA LEU A 152 2.80 18.75 7.01
C LEU A 152 2.62 18.51 5.50
N LYS A 153 1.52 17.86 5.09
CA LYS A 153 1.18 17.53 3.70
C LYS A 153 2.36 16.92 2.93
N VAL A 154 2.81 15.75 3.38
CA VAL A 154 3.93 15.02 2.76
C VAL A 154 3.74 14.92 1.24
N PRO A 155 4.74 15.34 0.42
CA PRO A 155 4.60 15.33 -1.04
C PRO A 155 4.22 13.95 -1.58
N ARG A 156 3.30 13.92 -2.55
CA ARG A 156 2.88 12.69 -3.27
C ARG A 156 2.32 11.56 -2.39
N LEU A 157 2.03 11.83 -1.11
CA LEU A 157 1.26 10.95 -0.25
C LEU A 157 -0.23 11.25 -0.45
N LYS A 158 -0.95 10.33 -1.09
CA LYS A 158 -2.41 10.43 -1.22
C LYS A 158 -3.07 9.75 -0.04
N SER A 159 -4.10 10.39 0.51
CA SER A 159 -4.95 9.78 1.55
C SER A 159 -6.19 9.19 0.92
N ASN A 160 -6.61 8.01 1.37
CA ASN A 160 -7.88 7.40 0.97
C ASN A 160 -8.83 7.24 2.17
N SER A 161 -10.02 6.71 1.92
CA SER A 161 -11.04 6.47 2.96
C SER A 161 -10.59 5.48 4.02
N MET A 162 -9.76 4.48 3.68
CA MET A 162 -9.24 3.51 4.64
C MET A 162 -8.24 4.12 5.62
N ASP A 163 -7.47 5.13 5.19
CA ASP A 163 -6.61 5.90 6.10
C ASP A 163 -7.40 6.66 7.14
N LEU A 164 -8.49 7.31 6.70
CA LEU A 164 -9.36 8.08 7.58
C LEU A 164 -10.07 7.16 8.58
N TYR A 165 -10.62 6.04 8.10
CA TYR A 165 -11.21 5.01 8.95
C TYR A 165 -10.25 4.56 10.04
N ALA A 166 -9.00 4.22 9.68
CA ALA A 166 -7.98 3.78 10.61
C ALA A 166 -7.70 4.79 11.74
N ILE A 167 -7.60 6.07 11.41
CA ILE A 167 -7.38 7.14 12.39
C ILE A 167 -8.59 7.29 13.31
N ILE A 168 -9.80 7.30 12.73
CA ILE A 168 -11.05 7.49 13.49
C ILE A 168 -11.28 6.32 14.44
N ILE A 169 -11.20 5.07 13.96
CA ILE A 169 -11.52 3.91 14.80
C ILE A 169 -10.55 3.79 15.98
N LEU A 170 -9.25 4.01 15.75
CA LEU A 170 -8.26 4.00 16.83
C LEU A 170 -8.48 5.15 17.81
N ALA A 171 -8.82 6.35 17.32
CA ALA A 171 -9.13 7.49 18.18
C ALA A 171 -10.37 7.21 19.05
N VAL A 172 -11.44 6.64 18.46
CA VAL A 172 -12.66 6.27 19.19
C VAL A 172 -12.34 5.24 20.27
N ILE A 173 -11.59 4.18 19.96
CA ILE A 173 -11.23 3.15 20.95
C ILE A 173 -10.42 3.77 22.10
N MET A 174 -9.39 4.57 21.80
CA MET A 174 -8.54 5.18 22.84
C MET A 174 -9.29 6.19 23.70
N ILE A 175 -10.03 7.12 23.07
CA ILE A 175 -10.75 8.18 23.80
C ILE A 175 -11.89 7.58 24.63
N SER A 176 -12.68 6.67 24.07
CA SER A 176 -13.75 6.00 24.82
C SER A 176 -13.20 5.20 26.01
N GLY A 177 -12.03 4.57 25.88
CA GLY A 177 -11.40 3.83 26.98
C GLY A 177 -10.97 4.74 28.14
N VAL A 178 -10.36 5.90 27.83
CA VAL A 178 -9.95 6.90 28.84
C VAL A 178 -11.18 7.53 29.50
N LEU A 179 -12.19 7.93 28.72
CA LEU A 179 -13.43 8.50 29.25
C LEU A 179 -14.19 7.50 30.11
N LEU A 180 -14.29 6.23 29.68
CA LEU A 180 -14.94 5.16 30.45
C LEU A 180 -14.26 4.99 31.81
N LYS A 181 -12.91 4.95 31.83
CA LYS A 181 -12.15 4.85 33.08
C LYS A 181 -12.42 6.04 34.00
N GLY A 182 -12.37 7.27 33.47
CA GLY A 182 -12.65 8.49 34.24
C GLY A 182 -14.07 8.51 34.82
N ALA A 183 -15.07 8.10 34.02
CA ALA A 183 -16.46 8.01 34.46
C ALA A 183 -16.67 6.95 35.55
N LYS A 184 -16.01 5.78 35.42
CA LYS A 184 -16.05 4.72 36.43
C LYS A 184 -15.46 5.16 37.78
N ILE A 185 -14.37 5.94 37.77
CA ILE A 185 -13.76 6.45 39.01
C ILE A 185 -14.75 7.35 39.79
N THR A 186 -15.56 8.15 39.10
CA THR A 186 -16.53 9.05 39.75
C THR A 186 -17.89 8.43 40.07
N SER A 187 -18.18 7.24 39.53
CA SER A 187 -19.52 6.64 39.54
C SER A 187 -19.88 6.05 40.90
N TYR A 188 -20.98 6.54 41.48
CA TYR A 188 -21.54 5.98 42.70
C TYR A 188 -22.17 4.60 42.45
N THR A 189 -22.86 4.44 41.31
CA THR A 189 -23.47 3.17 40.92
C THR A 189 -22.43 2.06 40.77
N GLU A 190 -21.30 2.33 40.11
CA GLU A 190 -20.22 1.33 39.97
C GLU A 190 -19.55 1.02 41.32
N PHE A 191 -19.38 2.01 42.21
CA PHE A 191 -18.89 1.76 43.56
C PHE A 191 -19.81 0.81 44.33
N GLN A 192 -21.12 1.06 44.34
CA GLN A 192 -22.10 0.19 45.00
C GLN A 192 -22.08 -1.23 44.42
N ASN A 193 -22.06 -1.35 43.09
CA ASN A 193 -21.94 -2.66 42.43
C ASN A 193 -20.66 -3.40 42.87
N MET A 194 -19.54 -2.71 43.05
CA MET A 194 -18.30 -3.35 43.51
C MET A 194 -18.39 -3.79 44.97
N VAL A 195 -18.96 -2.95 45.85
CA VAL A 195 -19.14 -3.27 47.28
C VAL A 195 -20.04 -4.50 47.42
N GLU A 196 -21.20 -4.50 46.77
CA GLU A 196 -22.18 -5.59 46.84
C GLU A 196 -21.61 -6.92 46.33
N ASN A 197 -20.87 -6.90 45.21
CA ASN A 197 -20.41 -8.14 44.58
C ASN A 197 -19.08 -8.67 45.14
N TYR A 198 -18.26 -7.84 45.79
CA TYR A 198 -16.87 -8.21 46.11
C TYR A 198 -16.39 -7.89 47.53
N SER A 199 -17.02 -6.94 48.24
CA SER A 199 -16.47 -6.49 49.53
C SER A 199 -16.82 -7.38 50.72
N GLY A 200 -17.90 -8.19 50.62
CA GLY A 200 -18.40 -8.99 51.74
C GLY A 200 -18.90 -8.17 52.95
N LEU A 201 -19.11 -6.86 52.76
CA LEU A 201 -19.65 -5.95 53.77
C LEU A 201 -21.17 -5.91 53.68
N ASP A 202 -21.85 -6.24 54.78
CA ASP A 202 -23.31 -6.17 54.90
C ASP A 202 -23.78 -5.02 55.82
N ASP A 203 -22.88 -4.44 56.61
CA ASP A 203 -23.20 -3.34 57.53
C ASP A 203 -23.20 -1.97 56.83
N GLU A 204 -24.33 -1.27 56.87
CA GLU A 204 -24.49 0.06 56.24
C GLU A 204 -23.51 1.10 56.80
N GLY A 205 -23.13 0.98 58.09
CA GLY A 205 -22.18 1.87 58.74
C GLY A 205 -20.75 1.68 58.23
N GLU A 206 -20.32 0.43 58.05
CA GLU A 206 -19.03 0.06 57.45
C GLU A 206 -18.95 0.49 55.97
N ILE A 207 -20.03 0.28 55.20
CA ILE A 207 -20.10 0.73 53.80
C ILE A 207 -19.99 2.25 53.72
N LEU A 208 -20.72 2.99 54.58
CA LEU A 208 -20.64 4.45 54.63
C LEU A 208 -19.24 4.93 55.06
N ALA A 209 -18.57 4.22 55.96
CA ALA A 209 -17.19 4.51 56.34
C ALA A 209 -16.23 4.30 55.15
N LEU A 210 -16.36 3.19 54.42
CA LEU A 210 -15.56 2.92 53.21
C LEU A 210 -15.80 3.99 52.13
N GLU A 211 -17.07 4.35 51.90
CA GLU A 211 -17.48 5.36 50.94
C GLU A 211 -16.82 6.73 51.21
N LYS A 212 -16.75 7.15 52.48
CA LYS A 212 -16.05 8.38 52.89
C LYS A 212 -14.58 8.38 52.45
N LEU A 213 -13.86 7.26 52.61
CA LEU A 213 -12.48 7.15 52.16
C LEU A 213 -12.38 7.21 50.63
N TRP A 214 -13.29 6.54 49.92
CA TRP A 214 -13.29 6.54 48.46
C TRP A 214 -13.60 7.91 47.86
N VAL A 215 -14.47 8.71 48.49
CA VAL A 215 -14.72 10.11 48.10
C VAL A 215 -13.44 10.93 48.27
N LYS A 216 -12.75 10.78 49.41
CA LYS A 216 -11.54 11.52 49.73
C LYS A 216 -10.33 11.16 48.86
N ASP A 217 -10.01 9.87 48.78
CA ASP A 217 -8.71 9.39 48.29
C ASP A 217 -8.79 8.72 46.90
N PHE A 218 -9.96 8.21 46.50
CA PHE A 218 -10.16 7.50 45.23
C PHE A 218 -10.93 8.31 44.20
N GLY A 219 -11.57 9.41 44.61
CA GLY A 219 -12.23 10.34 43.71
C GLY A 219 -13.67 9.97 43.35
N LEU A 220 -14.31 9.13 44.15
CA LEU A 220 -15.74 8.86 44.07
C LEU A 220 -16.54 10.15 44.27
N VAL A 221 -17.65 10.32 43.54
CA VAL A 221 -18.61 11.40 43.79
C VAL A 221 -19.89 10.77 44.33
N SER A 222 -20.16 10.99 45.61
CA SER A 222 -21.29 10.38 46.31
C SER A 222 -22.43 11.39 46.54
N PRO A 223 -23.71 10.93 46.50
CA PRO A 223 -24.85 11.71 46.98
C PRO A 223 -24.97 11.76 48.52
N ASN A 224 -24.36 10.81 49.24
CA ASN A 224 -24.54 10.62 50.69
C ASN A 224 -23.44 11.26 51.54
N VAL A 225 -22.25 11.47 50.97
CA VAL A 225 -21.09 12.00 51.69
C VAL A 225 -20.78 13.42 51.22
N LYS A 226 -20.71 14.36 52.16
CA LYS A 226 -20.20 15.72 51.94
C LYS A 226 -18.96 15.93 52.80
N GLU A 227 -17.94 16.57 52.22
CA GLU A 227 -16.76 17.00 52.98
C GLU A 227 -17.14 18.11 53.99
N PRO A 228 -16.47 18.22 55.16
CA PRO A 228 -15.28 17.50 55.61
C PRO A 228 -15.58 16.19 56.39
N ILE A 229 -14.65 15.23 56.30
CA ILE A 229 -14.73 13.92 56.97
C ILE A 229 -13.93 13.94 58.28
N ASP A 230 -14.53 13.46 59.37
CA ASP A 230 -13.91 13.36 60.70
C ASP A 230 -12.64 12.47 60.69
N PRO A 231 -11.48 12.96 61.18
CA PRO A 231 -10.24 12.19 61.31
C PRO A 231 -10.36 10.84 62.01
N ALA A 232 -11.25 10.69 63.00
CA ALA A 232 -11.42 9.43 63.74
C ALA A 232 -12.09 8.32 62.89
N ILE A 233 -12.92 8.70 61.92
CA ILE A 233 -13.58 7.76 61.01
C ILE A 233 -12.60 7.26 59.94
N ILE A 234 -11.58 8.06 59.60
CA ILE A 234 -10.61 7.75 58.53
C ILE A 234 -9.75 6.52 58.86
N SER A 235 -9.40 6.29 60.14
CA SER A 235 -8.62 5.10 60.51
C SER A 235 -9.40 3.82 60.28
N LEU A 236 -10.66 3.77 60.72
CA LEU A 236 -11.58 2.65 60.48
C LEU A 236 -11.80 2.44 58.98
N SER A 237 -12.06 3.51 58.22
CA SER A 237 -12.25 3.41 56.76
C SER A 237 -11.02 2.86 56.03
N LYS A 238 -9.81 3.20 56.48
CA LYS A 238 -8.55 2.70 55.90
C LYS A 238 -8.36 1.21 56.16
N GLU A 239 -8.70 0.75 57.36
CA GLU A 239 -8.66 -0.68 57.70
C GLU A 239 -9.64 -1.47 56.81
N LEU A 240 -10.89 -0.99 56.69
CA LEU A 240 -11.89 -1.56 55.79
C LEU A 240 -11.43 -1.61 54.33
N HIS A 241 -10.77 -0.55 53.83
CA HIS A 241 -10.21 -0.55 52.49
C HIS A 241 -9.06 -1.57 52.33
N ASN A 242 -8.16 -1.65 53.31
CA ASN A 242 -7.02 -2.58 53.26
C ASN A 242 -7.47 -4.04 53.27
N MET A 243 -8.55 -4.35 54.00
CA MET A 243 -9.09 -5.71 54.07
C MET A 243 -9.91 -6.09 52.84
N ASN A 244 -10.71 -5.17 52.28
CA ASN A 244 -11.74 -5.52 51.30
C ASN A 244 -11.49 -4.97 49.89
N CYS A 245 -10.55 -4.03 49.70
CA CYS A 245 -10.38 -3.32 48.43
C CYS A 245 -8.94 -3.22 47.95
N ALA A 246 -7.95 -3.18 48.84
CA ALA A 246 -6.55 -2.89 48.49
C ALA A 246 -5.89 -3.97 47.61
N GLU A 247 -6.36 -5.22 47.70
CA GLU A 247 -5.91 -6.31 46.82
C GLU A 247 -6.26 -6.06 45.35
N CYS A 248 -7.42 -5.46 45.09
CA CYS A 248 -7.94 -5.21 43.75
C CYS A 248 -7.78 -3.75 43.29
N HIS A 249 -7.50 -2.81 44.19
CA HIS A 249 -7.47 -1.37 43.86
C HIS A 249 -6.22 -0.67 44.39
N SER A 250 -5.43 -0.15 43.45
CA SER A 250 -4.42 0.87 43.75
C SER A 250 -5.02 2.28 43.67
N SER A 251 -4.31 3.28 44.21
CA SER A 251 -4.73 4.68 44.12
C SER A 251 -4.98 5.08 42.65
N PRO A 252 -6.17 5.63 42.31
CA PRO A 252 -6.52 6.05 40.96
C PRO A 252 -5.59 7.11 40.39
N LYS A 253 -4.82 7.82 41.23
CA LYS A 253 -3.79 8.79 40.80
C LYS A 253 -2.73 8.17 39.88
N TRP A 254 -2.52 6.86 39.95
CA TRP A 254 -1.65 6.13 39.02
C TRP A 254 -2.22 5.99 37.60
N ALA A 255 -3.54 6.07 37.45
CA ALA A 255 -4.19 6.26 36.16
C ALA A 255 -4.07 7.73 35.74
N PHE A 256 -2.88 8.15 35.35
CA PHE A 256 -2.53 9.55 35.11
C PHE A 256 -3.30 10.20 33.94
N THR A 257 -4.01 9.42 33.11
CA THR A 257 -4.97 9.97 32.12
C THR A 257 -6.40 9.86 32.61
N GLY A 258 -6.78 8.74 33.23
CA GLY A 258 -8.13 8.51 33.72
C GLY A 258 -8.51 9.39 34.91
N TYR A 259 -7.58 9.64 35.83
CA TYR A 259 -7.83 10.41 37.05
C TYR A 259 -8.04 11.91 36.79
N PRO A 260 -7.24 12.60 35.95
CA PRO A 260 -7.56 13.97 35.56
C PRO A 260 -8.93 14.09 34.87
N VAL A 261 -9.31 13.11 34.04
CA VAL A 261 -10.65 13.07 33.44
C VAL A 261 -11.71 12.88 34.52
N SER A 262 -11.48 12.04 35.53
CA SER A 262 -12.41 11.89 36.67
C SER A 262 -12.60 13.21 37.42
N ARG A 263 -11.52 13.99 37.64
CA ARG A 263 -11.61 15.32 38.26
C ARG A 263 -12.42 16.30 37.40
N MET A 264 -12.22 16.27 36.07
CA MET A 264 -12.98 17.10 35.14
C MET A 264 -14.47 16.75 35.10
N LEU A 265 -14.82 15.47 35.23
CA LEU A 265 -16.21 15.00 35.25
C LEU A 265 -16.91 15.19 36.60
N SER A 266 -16.16 15.38 37.69
CA SER A 266 -16.68 15.45 39.05
C SER A 266 -17.86 16.41 39.26
N PRO A 267 -17.89 17.64 38.67
CA PRO A 267 -19.01 18.58 38.85
C PRO A 267 -20.36 18.08 38.32
N VAL A 268 -20.33 17.19 37.33
CA VAL A 268 -21.52 16.64 36.66
C VAL A 268 -21.67 15.14 36.89
N ALA A 269 -20.81 14.53 37.72
CA ALA A 269 -20.68 13.08 37.87
C ALA A 269 -22.00 12.41 38.29
N LEU A 270 -22.74 12.97 39.26
CA LEU A 270 -24.03 12.41 39.69
C LEU A 270 -25.08 12.42 38.58
N SER A 271 -25.09 13.45 37.72
CA SER A 271 -26.00 13.51 36.57
C SER A 271 -25.62 12.46 35.53
N LEU A 272 -24.33 12.34 35.24
CA LEU A 272 -23.79 11.38 34.29
C LEU A 272 -24.02 9.93 34.74
N ASP A 273 -23.88 9.67 36.04
CA ASP A 273 -24.12 8.37 36.66
C ASP A 273 -25.59 7.95 36.51
N ARG A 274 -26.53 8.85 36.85
CA ARG A 274 -27.97 8.62 36.68
C ARG A 274 -28.38 8.40 35.22
N SER A 275 -27.67 9.02 34.28
CA SER A 275 -27.90 8.81 32.84
C SER A 275 -27.25 7.54 32.29
N GLY A 276 -26.54 6.76 33.11
CA GLY A 276 -25.90 5.51 32.67
C GLY A 276 -24.73 5.73 31.71
N VAL A 277 -23.98 6.84 31.84
CA VAL A 277 -22.88 7.16 30.90
C VAL A 277 -21.80 6.07 30.88
N THR A 278 -21.57 5.40 32.01
CA THR A 278 -20.59 4.31 32.13
C THR A 278 -20.97 3.14 31.24
N ILE A 279 -22.25 2.79 31.19
CA ILE A 279 -22.81 1.76 30.31
C ILE A 279 -22.69 2.19 28.85
N LEU A 280 -23.09 3.41 28.51
CA LEU A 280 -22.99 3.94 27.15
C LEU A 280 -21.55 3.94 26.62
N LEU A 281 -20.59 4.45 27.40
CA LEU A 281 -19.18 4.48 27.03
C LEU A 281 -18.61 3.06 26.90
N TRP A 282 -19.05 2.12 27.72
CA TRP A 282 -18.69 0.71 27.59
C TRP A 282 -19.18 0.14 26.25
N TYR A 283 -20.45 0.38 25.87
CA TYR A 283 -20.98 -0.01 24.55
C TYR A 283 -20.20 0.59 23.39
N ILE A 284 -19.93 1.90 23.43
CA ILE A 284 -19.14 2.58 22.41
C ILE A 284 -17.76 1.93 22.28
N HIS A 285 -17.10 1.66 23.41
CA HIS A 285 -15.74 1.12 23.43
C HIS A 285 -15.68 -0.29 22.85
N PHE A 286 -16.45 -1.25 23.41
CA PHE A 286 -16.35 -2.63 22.95
C PHE A 286 -16.89 -2.80 21.53
N LEU A 287 -17.94 -2.06 21.15
CA LEU A 287 -18.48 -2.12 19.78
C LEU A 287 -17.46 -1.57 18.77
N ALA A 288 -16.75 -0.49 19.11
CA ALA A 288 -15.65 0.01 18.28
C ALA A 288 -14.52 -1.03 18.15
N CYS A 289 -14.16 -1.73 19.23
CA CYS A 289 -13.21 -2.83 19.18
C CYS A 289 -13.68 -3.98 18.27
N PHE A 290 -14.95 -4.40 18.38
CA PHE A 290 -15.51 -5.50 17.58
C PHE A 290 -15.67 -5.14 16.10
N ILE A 291 -16.09 -3.91 15.79
CA ILE A 291 -16.11 -3.38 14.42
C ILE A 291 -14.69 -3.34 13.86
N GLY A 292 -13.73 -2.85 14.65
CA GLY A 292 -12.32 -2.83 14.28
C GLY A 292 -11.78 -4.23 13.97
N LEU A 293 -12.08 -5.21 14.83
CA LEU A 293 -11.69 -6.62 14.66
C LEU A 293 -12.31 -7.23 13.39
N ALA A 294 -13.63 -7.11 13.22
CA ALA A 294 -14.34 -7.66 12.07
C ALA A 294 -13.86 -7.07 10.74
N TYR A 295 -13.58 -5.76 10.70
CA TYR A 295 -13.16 -5.07 9.48
C TYR A 295 -11.63 -5.14 9.24
N LEU A 296 -10.84 -5.63 10.20
CA LEU A 296 -9.38 -5.73 10.10
C LEU A 296 -8.92 -6.40 8.79
N PRO A 297 -9.43 -7.59 8.39
CA PRO A 297 -8.95 -8.27 7.18
C PRO A 297 -9.28 -7.53 5.88
N PHE A 298 -10.30 -6.66 5.91
CA PHE A 298 -10.79 -5.94 4.73
C PHE A 298 -10.28 -4.50 4.65
N SER A 299 -9.51 -4.07 5.65
CA SER A 299 -8.99 -2.71 5.75
C SER A 299 -7.48 -2.65 5.52
N LYS A 300 -6.94 -1.44 5.59
CA LYS A 300 -5.49 -1.20 5.61
C LYS A 300 -4.80 -1.82 6.84
N MET A 301 -5.53 -2.14 7.92
CA MET A 301 -4.97 -2.77 9.11
C MET A 301 -4.55 -4.22 8.90
N PHE A 302 -4.97 -4.87 7.82
CA PHE A 302 -4.47 -6.20 7.44
C PHE A 302 -2.95 -6.23 7.23
N HIS A 303 -2.30 -5.08 7.02
CA HIS A 303 -0.84 -4.97 7.02
C HIS A 303 -0.18 -5.48 8.31
N PHE A 304 -0.92 -5.54 9.43
CA PHE A 304 -0.51 -6.18 10.67
C PHE A 304 -0.12 -7.66 10.46
N ILE A 305 -0.78 -8.35 9.53
CA ILE A 305 -0.51 -9.75 9.17
C ILE A 305 0.33 -9.81 7.89
N ALA A 306 -0.09 -9.11 6.83
CA ALA A 306 0.53 -9.22 5.52
C ALA A 306 1.97 -8.67 5.47
N SER A 307 2.30 -7.62 6.22
CA SER A 307 3.66 -7.04 6.18
C SER A 307 4.71 -7.94 6.83
N PRO A 308 4.47 -8.50 8.04
CA PRO A 308 5.39 -9.48 8.62
C PRO A 308 5.65 -10.67 7.70
N VAL A 309 4.59 -11.26 7.13
CA VAL A 309 4.73 -12.43 6.24
C VAL A 309 5.49 -12.04 4.96
N SER A 310 5.22 -10.86 4.38
CA SER A 310 5.96 -10.35 3.21
C SER A 310 7.44 -10.13 3.49
N LEU A 311 7.79 -9.51 4.62
CA LEU A 311 9.18 -9.28 5.03
C LEU A 311 9.93 -10.59 5.25
N LEU A 312 9.31 -11.56 5.94
CA LEU A 312 9.90 -12.87 6.21
C LEU A 312 10.09 -13.66 4.91
N ALA A 313 9.08 -13.70 4.04
CA ALA A 313 9.16 -14.37 2.74
C ALA A 313 10.28 -13.78 1.87
N ASN A 314 10.33 -12.44 1.74
CA ASN A 314 11.37 -11.77 0.96
C ASN A 314 12.79 -11.97 1.50
N ALA A 315 12.95 -12.22 2.80
CA ALA A 315 14.26 -12.44 3.40
C ALA A 315 14.92 -13.76 2.97
N VAL A 316 14.13 -14.74 2.51
CA VAL A 316 14.60 -16.11 2.22
C VAL A 316 14.32 -16.57 0.80
N MET A 317 13.53 -15.80 0.05
CA MET A 317 13.17 -16.07 -1.34
C MET A 317 14.01 -15.25 -2.31
N ASP A 318 14.79 -15.95 -3.12
CA ASP A 318 15.60 -15.42 -4.21
C ASP A 318 14.94 -15.73 -5.57
N LYS A 319 14.96 -14.79 -6.54
CA LYS A 319 14.28 -14.96 -7.84
C LYS A 319 14.82 -16.18 -8.61
N ASP A 320 16.12 -16.39 -8.59
CA ASP A 320 16.80 -17.36 -9.45
C ASP A 320 16.85 -18.76 -8.82
N LYS A 321 16.76 -18.82 -7.48
CA LYS A 321 16.85 -20.09 -6.73
C LYS A 321 15.51 -20.61 -6.22
N SER A 322 14.53 -19.74 -6.00
CA SER A 322 13.24 -20.16 -5.41
C SER A 322 12.33 -20.75 -6.47
N TYR A 323 11.47 -21.67 -6.05
CA TYR A 323 10.47 -22.25 -6.94
C TYR A 323 9.54 -21.15 -7.51
N PRO A 324 9.32 -21.06 -8.84
CA PRO A 324 8.55 -19.96 -9.44
C PRO A 324 7.12 -19.81 -8.91
N ALA A 325 6.47 -20.91 -8.52
CA ALA A 325 5.14 -20.85 -7.91
C ALA A 325 5.14 -20.10 -6.57
N ASN A 326 6.23 -20.19 -5.79
CA ASN A 326 6.39 -19.43 -4.55
C ASN A 326 6.55 -17.95 -4.85
N ILE A 327 7.35 -17.59 -5.86
CA ILE A 327 7.50 -16.18 -6.31
C ILE A 327 6.12 -15.60 -6.67
N ALA A 328 5.30 -16.33 -7.42
CA ALA A 328 3.94 -15.91 -7.75
C ALA A 328 3.07 -15.70 -6.49
N THR A 329 3.11 -16.63 -5.53
CA THR A 329 2.42 -16.49 -4.21
C THR A 329 2.85 -15.25 -3.46
N ARG A 330 4.16 -15.01 -3.38
CA ARG A 330 4.71 -13.81 -2.75
C ARG A 330 4.19 -12.53 -3.40
N GLN A 331 4.22 -12.43 -4.73
CA GLN A 331 3.75 -11.25 -5.46
C GLN A 331 2.26 -10.95 -5.21
N ALA A 332 1.43 -11.99 -5.09
CA ALA A 332 0.02 -11.82 -4.74
C ALA A 332 -0.18 -11.31 -3.31
N MET A 333 0.55 -11.87 -2.35
CA MET A 333 0.55 -11.41 -0.96
C MET A 333 1.05 -9.96 -0.81
N GLU A 334 2.07 -9.57 -1.58
CA GLU A 334 2.65 -8.23 -1.56
C GLU A 334 1.63 -7.11 -1.89
N LEU A 335 0.61 -7.41 -2.71
CA LEU A 335 -0.49 -6.47 -2.97
C LEU A 335 -1.34 -6.18 -1.73
N ASP A 336 -1.45 -7.13 -0.80
CA ASP A 336 -2.12 -6.93 0.49
C ASP A 336 -1.17 -6.36 1.56
N ALA A 337 0.14 -6.60 1.45
CA ALA A 337 1.14 -6.01 2.33
C ALA A 337 1.32 -4.49 2.10
N CYS A 338 0.96 -3.99 0.91
CA CYS A 338 1.08 -2.58 0.59
C CYS A 338 0.26 -1.70 1.55
N THR A 339 0.97 -0.90 2.36
CA THR A 339 0.38 0.10 3.26
C THR A 339 0.15 1.45 2.58
N HIS A 340 0.29 1.58 1.26
CA HIS A 340 0.09 2.85 0.55
C HIS A 340 0.81 4.03 1.24
N CYS A 341 2.03 3.80 1.74
CA CYS A 341 2.77 4.76 2.57
C CYS A 341 3.52 5.84 1.78
N GLY A 342 3.53 5.73 0.44
CA GLY A 342 4.11 6.72 -0.47
C GLY A 342 5.64 6.74 -0.54
N THR A 343 6.39 5.98 0.27
CA THR A 343 7.87 6.00 0.22
C THR A 343 8.41 5.65 -1.16
N CYS A 344 7.86 4.61 -1.79
CA CYS A 344 8.24 4.21 -3.14
C CYS A 344 8.00 5.32 -4.18
N SER A 345 6.94 6.12 -4.01
CA SER A 345 6.60 7.25 -4.88
C SER A 345 7.48 8.48 -4.64
N LEU A 346 7.84 8.74 -3.38
CA LEU A 346 8.79 9.79 -3.01
C LEU A 346 10.19 9.56 -3.60
N ARG A 347 10.60 8.29 -3.70
CA ARG A 347 11.94 7.88 -4.16
C ARG A 347 11.97 7.45 -5.64
N CYS A 348 10.84 7.54 -6.35
CA CYS A 348 10.74 7.14 -7.74
C CYS A 348 11.50 8.13 -8.64
N SER A 349 12.41 7.63 -9.48
CA SER A 349 13.21 8.47 -10.40
C SER A 349 12.36 9.16 -11.46
N VAL A 350 11.17 8.64 -11.75
CA VAL A 350 10.24 9.19 -12.75
C VAL A 350 9.05 9.90 -12.12
N ALA A 351 9.11 10.21 -10.82
CA ALA A 351 8.07 10.99 -10.15
C ALA A 351 7.89 12.39 -10.78
N VAL A 352 8.93 12.97 -11.37
CA VAL A 352 8.85 14.26 -12.08
C VAL A 352 7.95 14.19 -13.33
N ALA A 353 7.83 13.02 -13.96
CA ALA A 353 6.93 12.83 -15.10
C ALA A 353 5.46 12.92 -14.65
N PHE A 354 5.15 12.45 -13.44
CA PHE A 354 3.81 12.62 -12.85
C PHE A 354 3.45 14.10 -12.69
N ASP A 355 4.39 14.94 -12.25
CA ASP A 355 4.12 16.37 -12.04
C ASP A 355 3.77 17.10 -13.35
N LYS A 356 4.22 16.57 -14.51
CA LYS A 356 3.91 17.13 -15.84
C LYS A 356 2.71 16.48 -16.52
N ILE A 357 2.58 15.16 -16.42
CA ILE A 357 1.57 14.36 -17.13
C ILE A 357 0.26 14.28 -16.35
N GLY A 358 0.32 14.32 -15.01
CA GLY A 358 -0.85 14.21 -14.13
C GLY A 358 -1.38 12.78 -13.95
N ASN A 359 -0.82 11.78 -14.64
CA ASN A 359 -1.24 10.38 -14.50
C ASN A 359 -0.69 9.75 -13.20
N SER A 360 -1.57 9.49 -12.24
CA SER A 360 -1.19 8.90 -10.95
C SER A 360 -0.54 7.52 -11.04
N ASN A 361 -0.85 6.72 -12.07
CA ASN A 361 -0.27 5.39 -12.23
C ASN A 361 1.25 5.41 -12.55
N ILE A 362 1.84 6.60 -12.76
CA ILE A 362 3.31 6.77 -12.79
C ILE A 362 3.92 6.52 -11.40
N LEU A 363 3.20 6.90 -10.33
CA LEU A 363 3.67 6.75 -8.96
C LEU A 363 3.50 5.28 -8.49
N PRO A 364 4.57 4.62 -8.02
CA PRO A 364 4.52 3.22 -7.57
C PRO A 364 3.43 2.91 -6.53
N SER A 365 3.15 3.81 -5.59
CA SER A 365 2.10 3.60 -4.57
C SER A 365 0.70 3.49 -5.20
N GLU A 366 0.39 4.36 -6.15
CA GLU A 366 -0.92 4.39 -6.83
C GLU A 366 -1.03 3.23 -7.82
N LYS A 367 0.07 2.92 -8.50
CA LYS A 367 0.20 1.77 -9.39
C LYS A 367 -0.12 0.45 -8.67
N LEU A 368 0.30 0.28 -7.41
CA LEU A 368 -0.07 -0.90 -6.61
C LEU A 368 -1.56 -0.98 -6.31
N VAL A 369 -2.20 0.16 -6.01
CA VAL A 369 -3.65 0.21 -5.76
C VAL A 369 -4.40 -0.23 -7.01
N PHE A 370 -3.94 0.23 -8.17
CA PHE A 370 -4.45 -0.21 -9.46
C PHE A 370 -4.28 -1.72 -9.66
N LEU A 371 -3.07 -2.25 -9.43
CA LEU A 371 -2.82 -3.68 -9.56
C LEU A 371 -3.66 -4.54 -8.63
N LYS A 372 -3.93 -4.08 -7.41
CA LYS A 372 -4.79 -4.79 -6.46
C LYS A 372 -6.22 -4.91 -6.98
N THR A 373 -6.74 -3.86 -7.61
CA THR A 373 -8.04 -3.84 -8.27
C THR A 373 -8.05 -4.77 -9.49
N TYR A 374 -7.03 -4.67 -10.33
CA TYR A 374 -6.86 -5.53 -11.50
C TYR A 374 -6.80 -7.02 -11.13
N ALA A 375 -5.97 -7.38 -10.16
CA ALA A 375 -5.79 -8.75 -9.68
C ALA A 375 -7.04 -9.32 -8.99
N SER A 376 -8.03 -8.48 -8.65
CA SER A 376 -9.31 -8.93 -8.10
C SER A 376 -10.30 -9.38 -9.18
N GLY A 377 -9.94 -9.31 -10.46
CA GLY A 377 -10.81 -9.71 -11.57
C GLY A 377 -11.82 -8.65 -11.99
N LYS A 378 -11.63 -7.38 -11.57
CA LYS A 378 -12.44 -6.28 -12.09
C LYS A 378 -11.94 -5.90 -13.47
N ASP A 379 -12.87 -5.85 -14.43
CA ASP A 379 -12.58 -5.34 -15.76
C ASP A 379 -12.17 -3.87 -15.68
N LEU A 380 -11.07 -3.55 -16.36
CA LEU A 380 -10.56 -2.20 -16.44
C LEU A 380 -11.18 -1.51 -17.65
N LYS A 381 -11.59 -0.26 -17.47
CA LYS A 381 -11.98 0.59 -18.60
C LYS A 381 -10.77 0.85 -19.50
N GLU A 382 -11.01 1.15 -20.77
CA GLU A 382 -9.91 1.38 -21.73
C GLU A 382 -8.98 2.54 -21.29
N ASN A 383 -9.54 3.61 -20.72
CA ASN A 383 -8.76 4.72 -20.17
C ASN A 383 -7.90 4.31 -18.97
N GLU A 384 -8.38 3.39 -18.13
CA GLU A 384 -7.64 2.82 -17.00
C GLU A 384 -6.47 1.97 -17.50
N ILE A 385 -6.68 1.18 -18.57
CA ILE A 385 -5.64 0.41 -19.24
C ILE A 385 -4.56 1.33 -19.84
N LYS A 386 -4.96 2.37 -20.58
CA LYS A 386 -4.03 3.36 -21.15
C LYS A 386 -3.22 4.06 -20.06
N ALA A 387 -3.87 4.45 -18.95
CA ALA A 387 -3.19 5.10 -17.83
C ALA A 387 -2.16 4.18 -17.14
N ILE A 388 -2.48 2.91 -16.90
CA ILE A 388 -1.51 1.98 -16.30
C ILE A 388 -0.36 1.68 -17.27
N GLN A 389 -0.63 1.57 -18.57
CA GLN A 389 0.40 1.38 -19.58
C GLN A 389 1.39 2.56 -19.58
N GLU A 390 0.92 3.81 -19.65
CA GLU A 390 1.80 4.99 -19.58
C GLU A 390 2.67 4.96 -18.30
N GLY A 391 2.06 4.71 -17.15
CA GLY A 391 2.77 4.67 -15.87
C GLY A 391 3.79 3.53 -15.75
N ILE A 392 3.50 2.36 -16.30
CA ILE A 392 4.42 1.21 -16.29
C ILE A 392 5.56 1.39 -17.27
N TYR A 393 5.33 2.02 -18.42
CA TYR A 393 6.35 2.18 -19.44
C TYR A 393 7.34 3.30 -19.17
N LEU A 394 6.91 4.35 -18.45
CA LEU A 394 7.83 5.36 -17.94
C LEU A 394 8.76 4.81 -16.85
N CYS A 395 8.48 3.64 -16.26
CA CYS A 395 9.35 3.05 -15.25
C CYS A 395 10.71 2.63 -15.84
N THR A 396 11.77 3.28 -15.35
CA THR A 396 13.18 3.03 -15.70
C THR A 396 13.76 1.73 -15.12
N ASN A 397 12.98 0.99 -14.31
CA ASN A 397 13.41 -0.25 -13.65
C ASN A 397 14.65 -0.09 -12.74
N CYS A 398 14.92 1.12 -12.24
CA CYS A 398 16.09 1.44 -11.40
C CYS A 398 16.08 0.87 -9.97
N ASP A 399 15.10 0.03 -9.62
CA ASP A 399 14.94 -0.68 -8.33
C ASP A 399 14.78 0.16 -7.06
N ARG A 400 14.88 1.50 -7.13
CA ARG A 400 14.75 2.39 -5.96
C ARG A 400 13.50 2.10 -5.12
N CYS A 401 12.36 1.89 -5.77
CA CYS A 401 11.10 1.61 -5.11
C CYS A 401 11.08 0.28 -4.32
N THR A 402 11.80 -0.74 -4.78
CA THR A 402 11.99 -2.02 -4.08
C THR A 402 12.84 -1.84 -2.83
N VAL A 403 13.99 -1.19 -2.98
CA VAL A 403 14.99 -1.04 -1.90
C VAL A 403 14.42 -0.26 -0.71
N VAL A 404 13.65 0.80 -0.98
CA VAL A 404 13.10 1.70 0.05
C VAL A 404 11.77 1.24 0.63
N CYS A 405 11.18 0.14 0.13
CA CYS A 405 9.88 -0.32 0.57
C CYS A 405 9.94 -0.79 2.04
N PRO A 406 9.21 -0.14 2.98
CA PRO A 406 9.32 -0.50 4.39
C PRO A 406 8.78 -1.89 4.71
N VAL A 407 7.83 -2.37 3.91
CA VAL A 407 7.20 -3.69 4.03
C VAL A 407 7.82 -4.73 3.09
N GLY A 408 8.95 -4.40 2.44
CA GLY A 408 9.76 -5.36 1.70
C GLY A 408 9.26 -5.79 0.32
N ILE A 409 8.22 -5.16 -0.23
CA ILE A 409 7.66 -5.53 -1.55
C ILE A 409 8.70 -5.37 -2.66
N ASN A 410 8.88 -6.42 -3.48
CA ASN A 410 9.72 -6.36 -4.68
C ASN A 410 9.00 -5.73 -5.88
N LEU A 411 8.88 -4.40 -5.83
CA LEU A 411 8.13 -3.63 -6.82
C LEU A 411 8.71 -3.73 -8.22
N ARG A 412 10.03 -3.74 -8.38
CA ARG A 412 10.66 -3.88 -9.71
C ARG A 412 10.22 -5.17 -10.37
N GLU A 413 10.34 -6.30 -9.68
CA GLU A 413 9.96 -7.61 -10.22
C GLU A 413 8.47 -7.67 -10.58
N LEU A 414 7.61 -7.10 -9.72
CA LEU A 414 6.18 -6.98 -9.99
C LEU A 414 5.89 -6.13 -11.24
N TRP A 415 6.57 -4.99 -11.42
CA TRP A 415 6.39 -4.14 -12.60
C TRP A 415 6.81 -4.83 -13.88
N LEU A 416 7.89 -5.62 -13.84
CA LEU A 416 8.38 -6.36 -15.00
C LEU A 416 7.37 -7.45 -15.40
N ASN A 417 6.83 -8.19 -14.42
CA ASN A 417 5.87 -9.26 -14.67
C ASN A 417 4.53 -8.74 -15.20
N VAL A 418 4.03 -7.64 -14.64
CA VAL A 418 2.74 -7.08 -15.06
C VAL A 418 2.87 -6.27 -16.35
N ARG A 419 4.03 -5.69 -16.64
CA ARG A 419 4.28 -4.99 -17.90
C ARG A 419 3.97 -5.89 -19.08
N GLU A 420 4.49 -7.12 -19.12
CA GLU A 420 4.23 -8.03 -20.23
C GLU A 420 2.75 -8.40 -20.37
N GLU A 421 2.05 -8.62 -19.27
CA GLU A 421 0.61 -8.91 -19.30
C GLU A 421 -0.22 -7.75 -19.88
N LEU A 422 0.05 -6.51 -19.44
CA LEU A 422 -0.69 -5.33 -19.90
C LEU A 422 -0.44 -4.98 -21.36
N ILE A 423 0.70 -5.39 -21.90
CA ILE A 423 1.00 -5.24 -23.32
C ILE A 423 0.19 -6.22 -24.14
N GLN A 424 0.08 -7.47 -23.67
CA GLN A 424 -0.66 -8.49 -24.39
C GLN A 424 -2.17 -8.21 -24.42
N LYS A 425 -2.69 -7.59 -23.36
CA LYS A 425 -4.13 -7.34 -23.19
C LYS A 425 -4.59 -5.93 -23.58
N GLY A 426 -3.69 -4.96 -23.61
CA GLY A 426 -4.07 -3.56 -23.79
C GLY A 426 -3.91 -3.06 -25.22
N SER A 427 -4.14 -1.76 -25.40
CA SER A 427 -4.00 -1.10 -26.70
C SER A 427 -2.56 -1.20 -27.22
N PRO A 428 -2.34 -1.12 -28.55
CA PRO A 428 -1.01 -1.12 -29.12
C PRO A 428 -0.13 -0.01 -28.53
N ILE A 429 1.10 -0.33 -28.16
CA ILE A 429 2.02 0.60 -27.49
C ILE A 429 3.23 0.80 -28.39
N PRO A 430 3.34 1.93 -29.09
CA PRO A 430 4.41 2.17 -30.06
C PRO A 430 5.84 2.12 -29.50
N LEU A 431 6.00 2.32 -28.19
CA LEU A 431 7.27 2.15 -27.50
C LEU A 431 7.81 0.71 -27.60
N VAL A 432 6.97 -0.31 -27.85
CA VAL A 432 7.39 -1.71 -28.05
C VAL A 432 8.13 -1.93 -29.38
N LEU A 433 7.97 -1.03 -30.34
CA LEU A 433 8.65 -1.13 -31.64
C LEU A 433 10.03 -0.50 -31.64
N SER A 434 10.31 0.36 -30.66
CA SER A 434 11.61 0.98 -30.53
C SER A 434 12.57 0.10 -29.72
N PRO A 435 13.88 0.15 -29.98
CA PRO A 435 14.89 -0.43 -29.09
C PRO A 435 14.91 0.20 -27.68
N PHE A 436 14.18 1.29 -27.41
CA PHE A 436 13.87 1.74 -26.04
C PHE A 436 13.03 0.73 -25.24
N SER A 437 12.42 -0.27 -25.91
CA SER A 437 11.91 -1.48 -25.29
C SER A 437 13.02 -2.46 -24.86
N PHE A 438 14.28 -2.01 -24.74
CA PHE A 438 15.51 -2.74 -24.40
C PHE A 438 15.31 -3.88 -23.40
N TYR A 439 14.50 -3.65 -22.37
CA TYR A 439 14.17 -4.69 -21.39
C TYR A 439 13.51 -5.94 -21.99
N ARG A 440 12.54 -5.78 -22.90
CA ARG A 440 11.90 -6.93 -23.58
C ARG A 440 12.93 -7.72 -24.38
N GLY A 441 13.81 -7.02 -25.10
CA GLY A 441 14.89 -7.63 -25.87
C GLY A 441 15.86 -8.43 -24.99
N LEU A 442 16.27 -7.86 -23.85
CA LEU A 442 17.07 -8.58 -22.85
C LEU A 442 16.32 -9.77 -22.25
N ASN A 443 15.01 -9.66 -22.04
CA ASN A 443 14.19 -10.70 -21.45
C ASN A 443 13.64 -11.71 -22.45
N ARG A 444 14.12 -11.71 -23.69
CA ARG A 444 13.62 -12.59 -24.77
C ARG A 444 13.67 -14.07 -24.40
N GLN A 445 14.66 -14.49 -23.61
CA GLN A 445 14.81 -15.90 -23.20
C GLN A 445 13.71 -16.35 -22.21
N GLU A 446 13.17 -15.43 -21.39
CA GLU A 446 12.10 -15.73 -20.44
C GLU A 446 10.69 -15.65 -21.09
N LEU A 447 10.58 -15.09 -22.31
CA LEU A 447 9.33 -14.88 -23.01
C LEU A 447 9.11 -15.96 -24.07
N ASN A 448 7.89 -16.53 -24.11
CA ASN A 448 7.47 -17.35 -25.25
C ASN A 448 7.58 -16.53 -26.56
N SER A 449 8.02 -17.15 -27.66
CA SER A 449 8.20 -16.52 -28.97
C SER A 449 6.96 -15.73 -29.43
N ASN A 450 5.77 -16.29 -29.23
CA ASN A 450 4.50 -15.63 -29.57
C ASN A 450 4.22 -14.41 -28.68
N ASN A 451 4.54 -14.50 -27.39
CA ASN A 451 4.36 -13.39 -26.44
C ASN A 451 5.31 -12.22 -26.73
N TYR A 452 6.49 -12.53 -27.26
CA TYR A 452 7.45 -11.53 -27.70
C TYR A 452 6.97 -10.79 -28.95
N SER A 453 6.57 -11.54 -29.99
CA SER A 453 6.23 -11.00 -31.32
C SER A 453 4.88 -10.30 -31.38
N ASN A 454 3.86 -10.84 -30.71
CA ASN A 454 2.46 -10.40 -30.85
C ASN A 454 2.24 -8.90 -30.57
N PRO A 455 2.79 -8.30 -29.49
CA PRO A 455 2.66 -6.86 -29.27
C PRO A 455 3.22 -5.99 -30.38
N MET A 456 4.34 -6.42 -30.98
CA MET A 456 4.96 -5.68 -32.08
C MET A 456 4.14 -5.81 -33.35
N SER A 457 3.57 -6.98 -33.64
CA SER A 457 2.66 -7.14 -34.79
C SER A 457 1.39 -6.33 -34.61
N LEU A 458 0.76 -6.35 -33.43
CA LEU A 458 -0.42 -5.53 -33.14
C LEU A 458 -0.16 -4.05 -33.37
N THR A 459 0.99 -3.58 -32.89
CA THR A 459 1.39 -2.16 -33.03
C THR A 459 1.72 -1.81 -34.47
N ARG A 460 2.46 -2.66 -35.19
CA ARG A 460 2.75 -2.46 -36.62
C ARG A 460 1.48 -2.44 -37.45
N ASN A 461 0.54 -3.36 -37.19
CA ASN A 461 -0.74 -3.42 -37.88
C ASN A 461 -1.56 -2.15 -37.61
N ALA A 462 -1.65 -1.69 -36.35
CA ALA A 462 -2.35 -0.46 -36.03
C ALA A 462 -1.78 0.79 -36.74
N ILE A 463 -0.46 0.86 -36.93
CA ILE A 463 0.19 1.91 -37.72
C ILE A 463 -0.15 1.74 -39.21
N ALA A 464 -0.01 0.52 -39.74
CA ALA A 464 -0.24 0.20 -41.14
C ALA A 464 -1.71 0.40 -41.56
N ASP A 465 -2.66 0.13 -40.68
CA ASP A 465 -4.09 0.30 -40.92
C ASP A 465 -4.47 1.76 -41.22
N LYS A 466 -3.67 2.72 -40.75
CA LYS A 466 -3.82 4.17 -41.02
C LYS A 466 -3.01 4.65 -42.24
N CYS A 467 -2.28 3.76 -42.91
CA CYS A 467 -1.44 4.06 -44.07
C CYS A 467 -2.04 3.40 -45.32
N GLU A 468 -2.93 4.09 -46.04
CA GLU A 468 -3.65 3.53 -47.20
C GLU A 468 -2.71 3.13 -48.34
N LEU A 469 -1.68 3.94 -48.61
CA LEU A 469 -0.69 3.62 -49.66
C LEU A 469 0.11 2.33 -49.37
N MET A 470 0.17 1.87 -48.12
CA MET A 470 0.83 0.62 -47.76
C MET A 470 -0.04 -0.60 -48.06
N LYS A 471 -1.36 -0.42 -48.22
CA LYS A 471 -2.32 -1.51 -48.49
C LYS A 471 -2.40 -1.85 -49.99
N ASN A 472 -2.14 -0.87 -50.85
CA ASN A 472 -2.23 -1.01 -52.31
C ASN A 472 -0.87 -0.72 -52.98
N PRO A 473 0.06 -1.68 -53.00
CA PRO A 473 1.40 -1.46 -53.56
C PRO A 473 1.40 -1.14 -55.06
N ASP A 474 0.35 -1.53 -55.78
CA ASP A 474 0.19 -1.27 -57.22
C ASP A 474 -0.52 0.07 -57.53
N GLU A 475 -0.90 0.83 -56.51
CA GLU A 475 -1.61 2.10 -56.69
C GLU A 475 -0.69 3.16 -57.31
N VAL A 476 -1.13 3.76 -58.41
CA VAL A 476 -0.39 4.84 -59.08
C VAL A 476 -0.55 6.13 -58.27
N ILE A 477 0.55 6.58 -57.65
CA ILE A 477 0.55 7.75 -56.78
C ILE A 477 0.75 9.02 -57.60
N SER A 478 -0.19 9.97 -57.51
CA SER A 478 0.02 11.31 -58.04
C SER A 478 0.93 12.12 -57.11
N LEU A 479 2.07 12.60 -57.62
CA LEU A 479 2.99 13.47 -56.88
C LEU A 479 2.47 14.91 -56.71
N THR A 480 1.33 15.24 -57.33
CA THR A 480 0.69 16.55 -57.26
C THR A 480 -0.81 16.44 -57.02
N PRO A 481 -1.41 17.25 -56.12
CA PRO A 481 -0.76 18.26 -55.29
C PRO A 481 0.04 17.64 -54.13
N ILE A 482 1.20 18.22 -53.83
CA ILE A 482 2.05 17.79 -52.71
C ILE A 482 1.32 18.04 -51.38
N ASN A 483 1.40 17.10 -50.46
CA ASN A 483 0.84 17.24 -49.11
C ASN A 483 1.65 18.22 -48.24
N LYS A 484 1.49 19.52 -48.49
CA LYS A 484 2.17 20.59 -47.75
C LYS A 484 1.86 20.57 -46.26
N LYS A 485 0.63 20.23 -45.87
CA LYS A 485 0.22 20.13 -44.46
C LYS A 485 1.04 19.10 -43.69
N PHE A 486 1.38 17.97 -44.31
CA PHE A 486 2.26 16.99 -43.69
C PHE A 486 3.70 17.53 -43.59
N MET A 487 4.22 18.13 -44.65
CA MET A 487 5.57 18.70 -44.66
C MET A 487 5.77 19.80 -43.60
N GLU A 488 4.78 20.69 -43.44
CA GLU A 488 4.77 21.75 -42.41
C GLU A 488 4.74 21.20 -40.98
N LYS A 489 4.18 19.99 -40.77
CA LYS A 489 4.20 19.33 -39.46
C LYS A 489 5.57 18.75 -39.11
N VAL A 490 6.43 18.49 -40.11
CA VAL A 490 7.82 18.01 -39.94
C VAL A 490 8.76 19.21 -39.77
N ASP A 491 8.42 20.10 -38.83
CA ASP A 491 9.15 21.34 -38.48
C ASP A 491 9.06 21.65 -36.97
N LEU A 492 8.62 20.69 -36.15
CA LEU A 492 8.49 20.88 -34.70
C LEU A 492 9.86 20.90 -34.01
N SER A 493 10.87 20.25 -34.60
CA SER A 493 12.28 20.41 -34.24
C SER A 493 12.99 21.27 -35.28
N SER A 494 13.75 22.27 -34.83
CA SER A 494 14.60 23.15 -35.69
C SER A 494 15.55 22.41 -36.65
N GLN A 495 15.72 21.10 -36.46
CA GLN A 495 16.63 20.24 -37.22
C GLN A 495 15.91 19.31 -38.22
N ALA A 496 14.60 19.13 -38.11
CA ALA A 496 13.88 18.14 -38.91
C ALA A 496 13.61 18.61 -40.35
N THR A 497 13.57 19.90 -40.66
CA THR A 497 13.39 20.39 -42.04
C THR A 497 14.57 20.11 -42.98
N THR A 498 15.69 19.66 -42.42
CA THR A 498 16.91 19.31 -43.18
C THR A 498 16.73 18.14 -44.15
N TYR A 499 15.62 17.37 -44.06
CA TYR A 499 15.29 16.34 -45.07
C TYR A 499 15.29 16.90 -46.49
N SER A 500 14.95 18.19 -46.66
CA SER A 500 14.90 18.88 -47.95
C SER A 500 16.26 19.01 -48.63
N TYR A 501 17.36 18.90 -47.88
CA TYR A 501 18.73 18.91 -48.42
C TYR A 501 19.16 17.53 -48.95
N CYS A 502 18.33 16.50 -48.77
CA CYS A 502 18.66 15.15 -49.21
C CYS A 502 18.68 15.03 -50.74
N PHE A 503 19.87 14.77 -51.28
CA PHE A 503 20.12 14.44 -52.69
C PHE A 503 20.24 12.92 -52.95
N SER A 504 19.82 12.07 -51.99
CA SER A 504 19.70 10.62 -52.14
C SER A 504 21.00 9.84 -52.42
N CYS A 505 22.16 10.28 -51.90
CA CYS A 505 23.43 9.54 -52.03
C CYS A 505 23.52 8.19 -51.29
N GLN A 506 22.48 7.82 -50.54
CA GLN A 506 22.35 6.54 -49.82
C GLN A 506 23.34 6.27 -48.69
N ASN A 507 24.28 7.18 -48.41
CA ASN A 507 25.28 6.95 -47.35
C ASN A 507 24.65 6.62 -45.99
N CYS A 508 23.54 7.28 -45.65
CA CYS A 508 22.76 7.00 -44.44
C CYS A 508 22.23 5.55 -44.35
N SER A 509 22.01 4.89 -45.48
CA SER A 509 21.60 3.47 -45.55
C SER A 509 22.80 2.54 -45.44
N THR A 510 23.91 2.88 -46.11
CA THR A 510 25.16 2.10 -46.06
C THR A 510 25.75 2.03 -44.66
N VAL A 511 25.76 3.15 -43.93
CA VAL A 511 26.30 3.19 -42.56
C VAL A 511 25.29 2.71 -41.51
N CYS A 512 24.06 2.37 -41.90
CA CYS A 512 23.03 2.02 -40.93
C CYS A 512 23.20 0.59 -40.43
N PRO A 513 23.39 0.36 -39.11
CA PRO A 513 23.57 -0.98 -38.59
C PRO A 513 22.28 -1.81 -38.67
N VAL A 514 21.11 -1.16 -38.69
CA VAL A 514 19.81 -1.84 -38.87
C VAL A 514 19.69 -2.39 -40.29
N VAL A 515 20.05 -1.59 -41.30
CA VAL A 515 20.05 -2.02 -42.70
C VAL A 515 21.05 -3.16 -42.90
N GLY A 516 22.24 -3.05 -42.31
CA GLY A 516 23.29 -4.07 -42.39
C GLY A 516 22.96 -5.42 -41.74
N ASN A 517 21.87 -5.52 -40.96
CA ASN A 517 21.44 -6.78 -40.34
C ASN A 517 20.62 -7.68 -41.28
N TYR A 518 20.30 -7.25 -42.49
CA TYR A 518 19.45 -8.00 -43.42
C TYR A 518 20.13 -8.20 -44.77
N GLU A 519 20.01 -9.41 -45.33
CA GLU A 519 20.45 -9.69 -46.71
C GLU A 519 19.61 -8.93 -47.74
N ASN A 520 18.29 -8.83 -47.50
CA ASN A 520 17.34 -8.09 -48.33
C ASN A 520 16.66 -6.98 -47.50
N PRO A 521 17.33 -5.83 -47.28
CA PRO A 521 16.83 -4.81 -46.35
C PRO A 521 15.50 -4.17 -46.74
N GLN A 522 15.22 -3.98 -48.04
CA GLN A 522 13.97 -3.36 -48.50
C GLN A 522 12.75 -4.26 -48.22
N GLU A 523 12.88 -5.57 -48.38
CA GLU A 523 11.82 -6.51 -48.03
C GLU A 523 11.59 -6.54 -46.51
N ALA A 524 12.68 -6.55 -45.74
CA ALA A 524 12.60 -6.60 -44.29
C ALA A 524 12.04 -5.30 -43.67
N LEU A 525 12.44 -4.15 -44.20
CA LEU A 525 12.25 -2.84 -43.57
C LEU A 525 11.24 -1.91 -44.30
N GLY A 526 10.83 -2.27 -45.51
CA GLY A 526 10.08 -1.41 -46.42
C GLY A 526 11.01 -0.36 -47.05
N LEU A 527 11.04 0.85 -46.49
CA LEU A 527 11.92 1.91 -46.96
C LEU A 527 13.24 1.94 -46.18
N LEU A 528 14.33 2.25 -46.88
CA LEU A 528 15.63 2.54 -46.27
C LEU A 528 15.70 4.02 -45.85
N PRO A 529 16.64 4.42 -44.97
CA PRO A 529 16.72 5.80 -44.47
C PRO A 529 16.66 6.90 -45.54
N HIS A 530 17.40 6.75 -46.65
CA HIS A 530 17.37 7.75 -47.74
C HIS A 530 16.00 7.81 -48.45
N GLN A 531 15.32 6.66 -48.58
CA GLN A 531 14.00 6.58 -49.20
C GLN A 531 12.95 7.23 -48.31
N ILE A 532 13.06 7.09 -46.98
CA ILE A 532 12.19 7.82 -46.04
C ILE A 532 12.37 9.33 -46.22
N MET A 533 13.61 9.83 -46.30
CA MET A 533 13.85 11.27 -46.52
C MET A 533 13.19 11.75 -47.82
N ARG A 534 13.28 10.94 -48.88
CA ARG A 534 12.62 11.24 -50.16
C ARG A 534 11.10 11.21 -50.05
N SER A 535 10.51 10.23 -49.37
CA SER A 535 9.07 10.15 -49.13
C SER A 535 8.55 11.38 -48.39
N VAL A 536 9.29 11.87 -47.39
CA VAL A 536 8.95 13.13 -46.69
C VAL A 536 8.99 14.31 -47.65
N GLY A 537 10.06 14.44 -48.45
CA GLY A 537 10.19 15.52 -49.45
C GLY A 537 9.10 15.51 -50.53
N LEU A 538 8.48 14.35 -50.79
CA LEU A 538 7.36 14.19 -51.73
C LEU A 538 5.98 14.30 -51.06
N GLY A 539 5.92 14.49 -49.74
CA GLY A 539 4.65 14.53 -48.99
C GLY A 539 3.97 13.16 -48.84
N LEU A 540 4.68 12.06 -49.08
CA LEU A 540 4.18 10.67 -49.03
C LEU A 540 4.15 10.15 -47.59
N LYS A 541 3.23 10.70 -46.79
CA LYS A 541 3.07 10.41 -45.36
C LYS A 541 2.99 8.91 -45.06
N ASP A 542 2.10 8.20 -45.75
CA ASP A 542 1.79 6.79 -45.47
C ASP A 542 3.00 5.88 -45.68
N LEU A 543 3.80 6.15 -46.72
CA LEU A 543 5.04 5.42 -46.98
C LEU A 543 6.11 5.69 -45.91
N ALA A 544 6.18 6.93 -45.40
CA ALA A 544 7.10 7.29 -44.33
C ALA A 544 6.70 6.65 -42.98
N PHE A 545 5.41 6.69 -42.62
CA PHE A 545 4.89 6.18 -41.34
C PHE A 545 4.83 4.65 -41.31
N GLY A 546 4.43 4.02 -42.41
CA GLY A 546 4.26 2.58 -42.52
C GLY A 546 5.56 1.78 -42.67
N SER A 547 6.69 2.44 -42.97
CA SER A 547 7.98 1.75 -43.08
C SER A 547 8.46 1.22 -41.72
N LYS A 548 8.83 -0.07 -41.69
CA LYS A 548 9.40 -0.70 -40.49
C LYS A 548 10.75 -0.08 -40.09
N MET A 549 11.56 0.39 -41.04
CA MET A 549 12.81 1.12 -40.75
C MET A 549 12.60 2.32 -39.83
N LEU A 550 11.48 3.05 -39.97
CA LEU A 550 11.16 4.15 -39.08
C LEU A 550 11.21 3.66 -37.63
N TRP A 551 10.51 2.55 -37.36
CA TRP A 551 10.33 2.01 -36.02
C TRP A 551 11.56 1.25 -35.50
N ASP A 552 12.22 0.48 -36.37
CA ASP A 552 13.39 -0.33 -36.04
C ASP A 552 14.68 0.51 -35.88
N CYS A 553 14.64 1.80 -36.21
CA CYS A 553 15.75 2.74 -36.00
C CYS A 553 16.25 2.73 -34.54
N VAL A 554 17.54 2.44 -34.38
CA VAL A 554 18.28 2.38 -33.10
C VAL A 554 18.78 3.73 -32.59
N THR A 555 18.52 4.81 -33.33
CA THR A 555 18.86 6.19 -32.92
C THR A 555 20.33 6.35 -32.54
N CYS A 556 21.23 5.68 -33.28
CA CYS A 556 22.68 5.71 -33.06
C CYS A 556 23.38 6.91 -33.72
N TYR A 557 22.66 7.74 -34.47
CA TYR A 557 23.15 8.95 -35.16
C TYR A 557 24.19 8.75 -36.28
N GLN A 558 24.65 7.54 -36.57
CA GLN A 558 25.61 7.29 -37.65
C GLN A 558 25.15 7.83 -39.01
N CYS A 559 23.88 7.65 -39.37
CA CYS A 559 23.33 8.16 -40.63
C CYS A 559 23.42 9.70 -40.76
N GLN A 560 23.39 10.40 -39.63
CA GLN A 560 23.43 11.85 -39.53
C GLN A 560 24.88 12.37 -39.52
N GLU A 561 25.77 11.71 -38.78
CA GLU A 561 27.20 12.04 -38.74
C GLU A 561 27.87 11.86 -40.11
N HIS A 562 27.42 10.87 -40.88
CA HIS A 562 27.97 10.57 -42.19
C HIS A 562 27.21 11.27 -43.34
N CYS A 563 26.23 12.12 -43.08
CA CYS A 563 25.51 12.80 -44.15
C CYS A 563 26.34 13.97 -44.74
N PRO A 564 26.73 13.94 -46.03
CA PRO A 564 27.54 15.02 -46.63
C PRO A 564 26.75 16.32 -46.85
N GLN A 565 25.41 16.28 -46.81
CA GLN A 565 24.55 17.46 -46.85
C GLN A 565 24.09 17.92 -45.46
N GLY A 566 24.59 17.28 -44.39
CA GLY A 566 24.21 17.62 -43.02
C GLY A 566 22.75 17.32 -42.66
N VAL A 567 22.05 16.46 -43.42
CA VAL A 567 20.68 16.03 -43.13
C VAL A 567 20.64 15.35 -41.77
N LYS A 568 19.74 15.81 -40.91
CA LYS A 568 19.56 15.32 -39.54
C LYS A 568 18.65 14.09 -39.53
N VAL A 569 19.06 13.05 -40.27
CA VAL A 569 18.23 11.87 -40.56
C VAL A 569 17.64 11.26 -39.29
N THR A 570 18.42 11.14 -38.21
CA THR A 570 17.92 10.55 -36.96
C THR A 570 16.85 11.42 -36.31
N ASP A 571 17.06 12.74 -36.29
CA ASP A 571 16.10 13.70 -35.73
C ASP A 571 14.79 13.74 -36.55
N VAL A 572 14.89 13.65 -37.89
CA VAL A 572 13.71 13.51 -38.77
C VAL A 572 12.93 12.24 -38.45
N LEU A 573 13.61 11.10 -38.30
CA LEU A 573 12.93 9.84 -37.93
C LEU A 573 12.27 9.93 -36.55
N TYR A 574 12.88 10.61 -35.58
CA TYR A 574 12.23 10.87 -34.28
C TYR A 574 10.94 11.67 -34.42
N GLU A 575 10.95 12.70 -35.25
CA GLU A 575 9.79 13.53 -35.47
C GLU A 575 8.67 12.77 -36.18
N LEU A 576 9.01 12.01 -37.22
CA LEU A 576 8.05 11.13 -37.92
C LEU A 576 7.42 10.12 -36.98
N LYS A 577 8.19 9.50 -36.07
CA LYS A 577 7.63 8.65 -35.01
C LYS A 577 6.59 9.43 -34.22
N ASN A 578 6.95 10.57 -33.65
CA ASN A 578 6.04 11.37 -32.82
C ASN A 578 4.77 11.82 -33.56
N LEU A 579 4.87 12.17 -34.85
CA LEU A 579 3.72 12.53 -35.68
C LEU A 579 2.82 11.33 -35.95
N ALA A 580 3.39 10.18 -36.30
CA ALA A 580 2.63 8.93 -36.47
C ALA A 580 1.88 8.57 -35.18
N LEU A 581 2.51 8.74 -34.01
CA LEU A 581 1.86 8.51 -32.70
C LEU A 581 0.68 9.43 -32.44
N LYS A 582 0.82 10.72 -32.77
CA LYS A 582 -0.26 11.68 -32.59
C LYS A 582 -1.46 11.34 -33.46
N GLU A 583 -1.25 10.84 -34.68
CA GLU A 583 -2.35 10.44 -35.55
C GLU A 583 -3.03 9.15 -35.09
N ILE A 584 -2.29 8.20 -34.50
CA ILE A 584 -2.86 6.97 -33.94
C ILE A 584 -3.68 7.25 -32.67
N ASN A 585 -3.26 8.22 -31.84
CA ASN A 585 -3.89 8.53 -30.55
C ASN A 585 -4.98 9.62 -30.62
N ALA A 586 -5.30 10.17 -31.79
CA ALA A 586 -6.26 11.27 -31.96
C ALA A 586 -7.74 10.82 -32.03
N GLU A 587 -8.00 9.51 -31.87
CA GLU A 587 -9.32 8.87 -31.68
C GLU A 587 -9.35 8.19 -30.30
#